data_AF-A0A3C1F4T4-F1
#
_entry.id   AF-A0A3C1F4T4-F1
#
_cell.length_a   1.000
_cell.length_b   1.000
_cell.length_c   1.000
_cell.angle_alpha   90.00
_cell.angle_beta   90.00
_cell.angle_gamma   90.00
#
_symmetry.space_group_name_H-M   'P 1'
#
loop_
_entity.id
_entity.type
_entity.pdbx_description
1 polymer ?
#
loop_
_entity_poly.entity_id
_entity_poly.type
_entity_poly.pdbx_seq_one_letter_code
_entity_poly.pdbx_strand_id
1 'polypeptide(L)'
;MRELKSSDRNVLTLNDAMGGGKVVFYYRTPTTVERINFTKSQTKRQGNKIISRIAEARLNSGFAILTGIRTGDFAFDGAVISSTPGEEGYRADWKELVYHSASDLLMILGQQIFEGEQILPNSIEFEDDSPEEPVIALAGSGPAITGPAGIADADELLDKLELPIPLAPGEETALLEEKGEAVPLASSQTSGS
;
A
#
# COMPACT_ATOMS: atom_id res chain seq x y z
N MET A 1 -27.01 0.98 -9.70
CA MET A 1 -27.18 1.80 -8.48
C MET A 1 -25.97 1.52 -7.58
N ARG A 2 -25.28 2.55 -7.08
CA ARG A 2 -24.11 2.37 -6.19
C ARG A 2 -24.59 2.31 -4.75
N GLU A 3 -24.39 1.16 -4.11
CA GLU A 3 -24.63 1.02 -2.68
C GLU A 3 -23.59 1.84 -1.89
N LEU A 4 -24.06 2.68 -0.97
CA LEU A 4 -23.20 3.53 -0.13
C LEU A 4 -22.86 2.89 1.23
N LYS A 5 -23.37 1.68 1.49
CA LYS A 5 -23.03 0.93 2.69
C LYS A 5 -21.57 0.50 2.61
N SER A 6 -20.81 0.71 3.68
CA SER A 6 -19.46 0.13 3.80
C SER A 6 -19.59 -1.38 3.67
N SER A 7 -19.07 -1.94 2.59
CA SER A 7 -18.94 -3.37 2.40
C SER A 7 -17.52 -3.75 2.78
N ASP A 8 -17.39 -4.69 3.70
CA ASP A 8 -16.10 -5.20 4.18
C ASP A 8 -15.55 -6.34 3.29
N ARG A 9 -16.26 -6.65 2.19
CA ARG A 9 -15.97 -7.82 1.35
C ARG A 9 -16.15 -7.55 -0.14
N ASN A 10 -15.45 -6.53 -0.64
CA ASN A 10 -15.21 -6.40 -2.07
C ASN A 10 -14.24 -7.49 -2.53
N VAL A 11 -14.29 -7.83 -3.82
CA VAL A 11 -13.46 -8.90 -4.41
C VAL A 11 -12.63 -8.30 -5.53
N LEU A 12 -11.33 -8.60 -5.53
CA LEU A 12 -10.43 -8.26 -6.62
C LEU A 12 -9.69 -9.52 -7.09
N THR A 13 -9.77 -9.79 -8.39
CA THR A 13 -9.04 -10.89 -9.02
C THR A 13 -7.83 -10.32 -9.75
N LEU A 14 -6.63 -10.75 -9.36
CA LEU A 14 -5.37 -10.36 -9.97
C LEU A 14 -4.78 -11.52 -10.75
N ASN A 15 -4.00 -11.20 -11.78
CA ASN A 15 -3.17 -12.18 -12.47
C ASN A 15 -1.79 -12.18 -11.84
N ASP A 16 -1.40 -13.29 -11.23
CA ASP A 16 -0.09 -13.48 -10.62
C ASP A 16 0.90 -14.00 -11.67
N ALA A 17 1.80 -13.11 -12.08
CA ALA A 17 2.84 -13.42 -13.06
C ALA A 17 3.89 -14.41 -12.53
N MET A 18 4.10 -14.48 -11.21
CA MET A 18 5.09 -15.37 -10.60
C MET A 18 4.54 -16.78 -10.39
N GLY A 19 3.34 -16.90 -9.83
CA GLY A 19 2.67 -18.19 -9.62
C GLY A 19 1.98 -18.75 -10.87
N GLY A 20 1.79 -17.93 -11.92
CA GLY A 20 1.17 -18.35 -13.18
C GLY A 20 -0.34 -18.58 -13.06
N GLY A 21 -1.00 -17.93 -12.10
CA GLY A 21 -2.40 -18.17 -11.75
C GLY A 21 -3.21 -16.90 -11.49
N LYS A 22 -4.51 -17.06 -11.23
CA LYS A 22 -5.38 -15.96 -10.79
C LYS A 22 -5.51 -16.02 -9.28
N VAL A 23 -5.09 -14.97 -8.59
CA VAL A 23 -5.28 -14.82 -7.14
C VAL A 23 -6.48 -13.92 -6.86
N VAL A 24 -7.18 -14.18 -5.75
CA VAL A 24 -8.34 -13.40 -5.33
C VAL A 24 -8.11 -12.81 -3.95
N PHE A 25 -8.21 -11.49 -3.88
CA PHE A 25 -8.20 -10.71 -2.64
C PHE A 25 -9.59 -10.25 -2.26
N TYR A 26 -9.88 -10.36 -0.96
CA TYR A 26 -11.02 -9.72 -0.33
C TYR A 26 -10.53 -8.44 0.36
N TYR A 27 -11.24 -7.35 0.15
CA TYR A 27 -10.87 -6.04 0.70
C TYR A 27 -12.09 -5.23 1.09
N ARG A 28 -11.91 -4.26 1.99
CA ARG A 28 -12.94 -3.26 2.31
C ARG A 28 -12.76 -1.99 1.48
N THR A 29 -13.82 -1.21 1.35
CA THR A 29 -13.72 0.12 0.73
C THR A 29 -12.84 1.03 1.60
N PRO A 30 -11.82 1.72 1.04
CA PRO A 30 -11.04 2.69 1.80
C PRO A 30 -11.90 3.90 2.18
N THR A 31 -11.66 4.41 3.39
CA THR A 31 -12.28 5.65 3.89
C THR A 31 -11.67 6.88 3.19
N THR A 32 -12.38 8.02 3.27
CA THR A 32 -11.85 9.30 2.76
C THR A 32 -10.53 9.68 3.42
N VAL A 33 -10.38 9.44 4.73
CA VAL A 33 -9.16 9.74 5.48
C VAL A 33 -7.98 8.92 4.95
N GLU A 34 -8.20 7.62 4.70
CA GLU A 34 -7.16 6.75 4.13
C GLU A 34 -6.75 7.17 2.73
N ARG A 35 -7.69 7.61 1.89
CA ARG A 35 -7.37 8.13 0.55
C ARG A 35 -6.51 9.39 0.62
N ILE A 36 -6.84 10.32 1.52
CA ILE A 36 -6.03 11.54 1.73
C ILE A 36 -4.63 11.16 2.22
N ASN A 37 -4.53 10.24 3.17
CA ASN A 37 -3.25 9.79 3.71
C ASN A 37 -2.40 9.07 2.65
N PHE A 38 -3.02 8.25 1.81
CA PHE A 38 -2.36 7.63 0.67
C PHE A 38 -1.72 8.68 -0.25
N THR A 39 -2.49 9.67 -0.73
CA THR A 39 -1.97 10.73 -1.60
C THR A 39 -0.81 11.50 -0.95
N LYS A 40 -0.92 11.82 0.35
CA LYS A 40 0.16 12.48 1.09
C LYS A 40 1.41 11.61 1.19
N SER A 41 1.26 10.30 1.41
CA SER A 41 2.39 9.38 1.59
C SER A 41 3.17 9.08 0.32
N GLN A 42 2.63 9.36 -0.88
CA GLN A 42 3.31 9.11 -2.15
C GLN A 42 4.57 9.96 -2.35
N THR A 43 4.70 11.09 -1.66
CA THR A 43 5.88 11.96 -1.76
C THR A 43 6.36 12.38 -0.37
N LYS A 44 7.67 12.58 -0.23
CA LYS A 44 8.28 13.15 0.98
C LYS A 44 9.29 14.21 0.59
N ARG A 45 9.16 15.42 1.13
CA ARG A 45 10.18 16.47 0.99
C ARG A 45 11.33 16.18 1.97
N GLN A 46 12.55 16.14 1.46
CA GLN A 46 13.78 16.00 2.26
C GLN A 46 14.74 17.13 1.86
N GLY A 47 14.68 18.23 2.61
CA GLY A 47 15.38 19.48 2.26
C GLY A 47 14.86 20.06 0.94
N ASN A 48 15.76 20.22 -0.04
CA ASN A 48 15.43 20.73 -1.37
C ASN A 48 15.11 19.62 -2.40
N LYS A 49 14.79 18.40 -1.96
CA LYS A 49 14.47 17.26 -2.83
C LYS A 49 13.09 16.70 -2.50
N ILE A 50 12.37 16.30 -3.54
CA ILE A 50 11.13 15.51 -3.42
C ILE A 50 11.48 14.06 -3.70
N ILE A 51 11.24 13.18 -2.73
CA ILE A 51 11.46 11.74 -2.84
C ILE A 51 10.11 11.08 -3.13
N SER A 52 10.06 10.30 -4.21
CA SER A 52 8.90 9.46 -4.52
C SER A 52 8.88 8.24 -3.60
N ARG A 53 7.74 8.02 -2.94
CA ARG A 53 7.45 6.86 -2.07
C ARG A 53 6.21 6.12 -2.55
N ILE A 54 5.91 6.20 -3.85
CA ILE A 54 4.70 5.63 -4.46
C ILE A 54 4.58 4.13 -4.17
N ALA A 55 5.68 3.38 -4.32
CA ALA A 55 5.69 1.93 -4.07
C ALA A 55 5.31 1.58 -2.62
N GLU A 56 5.91 2.28 -1.66
CA GLU A 56 5.64 2.10 -0.24
C GLU A 56 4.21 2.51 0.14
N ALA A 57 3.73 3.63 -0.41
CA ALA A 57 2.36 4.09 -0.21
C ALA A 57 1.34 3.05 -0.71
N ARG A 58 1.58 2.45 -1.88
CA ARG A 58 0.75 1.38 -2.47
C ARG A 58 0.75 0.13 -1.61
N LEU A 59 1.94 -0.34 -1.20
CA LEU A 59 2.09 -1.53 -0.36
C LEU A 59 1.33 -1.38 0.96
N ASN A 60 1.60 -0.30 1.69
CA ASN A 60 1.02 -0.06 3.02
C ASN A 60 -0.50 0.12 2.94
N SER A 61 -0.98 0.85 1.94
CA SER A 61 -2.41 1.11 1.80
C SER A 61 -3.18 -0.11 1.30
N GLY A 62 -2.59 -0.91 0.40
CA GLY A 62 -3.13 -2.20 -0.03
C GLY A 62 -3.24 -3.18 1.14
N PHE A 63 -2.20 -3.28 1.96
CA PHE A 63 -2.21 -4.08 3.20
C PHE A 63 -3.30 -3.62 4.17
N ALA A 64 -3.46 -2.31 4.39
CA ALA A 64 -4.42 -1.77 5.36
C ALA A 64 -5.89 -2.12 5.03
N ILE A 65 -6.24 -2.25 3.75
CA ILE A 65 -7.61 -2.55 3.31
C ILE A 65 -7.88 -4.04 3.06
N LEU A 66 -6.84 -4.88 3.03
CA LEU A 66 -6.97 -6.32 2.80
C LEU A 66 -7.70 -6.97 3.98
N THR A 67 -8.80 -7.67 3.69
CA THR A 67 -9.64 -8.36 4.67
C THR A 67 -9.58 -9.88 4.54
N GLY A 68 -9.09 -10.42 3.43
CA GLY A 68 -8.89 -11.85 3.26
C GLY A 68 -8.25 -12.23 1.92
N ILE A 69 -7.96 -13.52 1.79
CA ILE A 69 -7.48 -14.17 0.56
C ILE A 69 -8.37 -15.37 0.25
N ARG A 70 -8.48 -15.75 -1.02
CA ARG A 70 -9.18 -17.00 -1.38
C ARG A 70 -8.32 -18.21 -1.01
N THR A 71 -8.93 -19.14 -0.29
CA THR A 71 -8.31 -20.42 0.10
C THR A 71 -7.88 -21.20 -1.15
N GLY A 72 -6.63 -21.68 -1.14
CA GLY A 72 -6.01 -22.38 -2.27
C GLY A 72 -5.11 -21.52 -3.15
N ASP A 73 -5.19 -20.18 -3.06
CA ASP A 73 -4.36 -19.29 -3.89
C ASP A 73 -2.95 -19.10 -3.35
N PHE A 74 -2.79 -19.25 -2.03
CA PHE A 74 -1.51 -19.09 -1.35
C PHE A 74 -1.17 -20.36 -0.60
N ALA A 75 0.13 -20.68 -0.59
CA ALA A 75 0.70 -21.74 0.21
C ALA A 75 1.95 -21.24 0.92
N PHE A 76 2.22 -21.76 2.11
CA PHE A 76 3.42 -21.49 2.89
C PHE A 76 4.02 -22.83 3.31
N ASP A 77 5.30 -23.05 3.01
CA ASP A 77 6.01 -24.32 3.24
C ASP A 77 5.27 -25.56 2.69
N GLY A 78 4.64 -25.41 1.53
CA GLY A 78 3.90 -26.49 0.85
C GLY A 78 2.49 -26.76 1.39
N ALA A 79 2.04 -26.04 2.43
CA ALA A 79 0.69 -26.12 2.95
C ALA A 79 -0.16 -24.93 2.47
N VAL A 80 -1.38 -25.21 2.00
CA VAL A 80 -2.35 -24.16 1.62
C VAL A 80 -2.73 -23.36 2.87
N ILE A 81 -2.82 -22.04 2.71
CA ILE A 81 -3.25 -21.14 3.78
C ILE A 81 -4.66 -20.59 3.51
N SER A 82 -5.41 -20.35 4.59
CA SER A 82 -6.70 -19.67 4.58
C SER A 82 -6.67 -18.45 5.53
N SER A 83 -7.39 -17.40 5.15
CA SER A 83 -7.66 -16.24 6.02
C SER A 83 -8.92 -16.37 6.87
N THR A 84 -9.72 -17.41 6.67
CA THR A 84 -11.04 -17.56 7.32
C THR A 84 -10.93 -18.43 8.58
N PRO A 85 -11.29 -17.92 9.78
CA PRO A 85 -11.30 -18.72 10.99
C PRO A 85 -12.23 -19.94 10.86
N GLY A 86 -11.72 -21.11 11.22
CA GLY A 86 -12.47 -22.38 11.17
C GLY A 86 -12.33 -23.16 9.86
N GLU A 87 -11.67 -22.61 8.83
CA GLU A 87 -11.28 -23.37 7.65
C GLU A 87 -9.96 -24.13 7.88
N GLU A 88 -9.78 -25.23 7.15
CA GLU A 88 -8.51 -25.95 7.10
C GLU A 88 -7.40 -25.05 6.54
N GLY A 89 -6.22 -25.09 7.16
CA GLY A 89 -5.12 -24.20 6.79
C GLY A 89 -5.29 -22.75 7.28
N TYR A 90 -6.29 -22.46 8.12
CA TYR A 90 -6.38 -21.14 8.75
C TYR A 90 -5.11 -20.80 9.53
N ARG A 91 -4.57 -19.62 9.27
CA ARG A 91 -3.44 -19.05 10.00
C ARG A 91 -3.84 -17.69 10.53
N ALA A 92 -3.42 -17.34 11.75
CA ALA A 92 -3.68 -16.01 12.30
C ALA A 92 -2.78 -14.93 11.68
N ASP A 93 -1.56 -15.31 11.27
CA ASP A 93 -0.50 -14.48 10.70
C ASP A 93 -0.52 -14.44 9.16
N TRP A 94 -1.62 -14.90 8.53
CA TRP A 94 -1.73 -14.98 7.07
C TRP A 94 -1.48 -13.62 6.39
N LYS A 95 -1.87 -12.53 7.04
CA LYS A 95 -1.81 -11.19 6.47
C LYS A 95 -0.37 -10.72 6.37
N GLU A 96 0.42 -10.95 7.42
CA GLU A 96 1.84 -10.68 7.51
C GLU A 96 2.63 -11.52 6.49
N LEU A 97 2.26 -12.80 6.31
CA LEU A 97 2.85 -13.64 5.27
C LEU A 97 2.65 -13.06 3.87
N VAL A 98 1.42 -12.63 3.54
CA VAL A 98 1.14 -12.00 2.24
C VAL A 98 1.94 -10.69 2.11
N TYR A 99 2.07 -9.90 3.18
CA TYR A 99 2.86 -8.67 3.17
C TYR A 99 4.32 -8.89 2.80
N HIS A 100 4.95 -9.93 3.36
CA HIS A 100 6.37 -10.19 3.15
C HIS A 100 6.67 -11.02 1.90
N SER A 101 5.77 -11.93 1.51
CA SER A 101 6.01 -12.86 0.41
C SER A 101 5.36 -12.44 -0.92
N ALA A 102 4.34 -11.58 -0.87
CA ALA A 102 3.54 -11.17 -2.04
C ALA A 102 3.31 -9.65 -2.06
N SER A 103 4.36 -8.89 -1.74
CA SER A 103 4.30 -7.42 -1.65
C SER A 103 3.93 -6.75 -2.97
N ASP A 104 4.33 -7.34 -4.10
CA ASP A 104 4.00 -6.89 -5.45
C ASP A 104 2.47 -6.95 -5.72
N LEU A 105 1.82 -8.04 -5.32
CA LEU A 105 0.37 -8.19 -5.44
C LEU A 105 -0.37 -7.18 -4.56
N LEU A 106 0.15 -6.88 -3.36
CA LEU A 106 -0.40 -5.83 -2.51
C LEU A 106 -0.19 -4.43 -3.08
N MET A 107 0.94 -4.17 -3.74
CA MET A 107 1.15 -2.91 -4.45
C MET A 107 0.16 -2.73 -5.60
N ILE A 108 -0.15 -3.80 -6.35
CA ILE A 108 -1.18 -3.78 -7.40
C ILE A 108 -2.56 -3.51 -6.81
N LEU A 109 -2.91 -4.16 -5.69
CA LEU A 109 -4.14 -3.88 -4.94
C LEU A 109 -4.21 -2.41 -4.53
N GLY A 110 -3.16 -1.88 -3.91
CA GLY A 110 -3.08 -0.49 -3.49
C GLY A 110 -3.24 0.48 -4.68
N GLN A 111 -2.52 0.23 -5.76
CA GLN A 111 -2.63 1.02 -6.99
C GLN A 111 -4.07 1.02 -7.54
N GLN A 112 -4.68 -0.15 -7.73
CA GLN A 112 -6.01 -0.23 -8.35
C GLN A 112 -7.09 0.44 -7.50
N ILE A 113 -7.02 0.31 -6.17
CA ILE A 113 -8.07 0.82 -5.29
C ILE A 113 -7.90 2.32 -4.97
N PHE A 114 -6.66 2.79 -4.84
CA PHE A 114 -6.37 4.16 -4.45
C PHE A 114 -6.07 5.10 -5.62
N GLU A 115 -5.42 4.62 -6.69
CA GLU A 115 -5.03 5.43 -7.85
C GLU A 115 -5.92 5.21 -9.07
N GLY A 116 -6.63 4.08 -9.13
CA GLY A 116 -7.44 3.74 -10.30
C GLY A 116 -8.47 4.81 -10.62
N GLU A 117 -8.32 5.45 -11.80
CA GLU A 117 -9.46 5.83 -12.61
C GLU A 117 -10.28 4.55 -12.82
N GLN A 118 -11.58 4.59 -12.52
CA GLN A 118 -12.43 3.44 -12.79
C GLN A 118 -12.44 3.22 -14.31
N ILE A 119 -11.63 2.27 -14.79
CA ILE A 119 -11.70 1.82 -16.17
C ILE A 119 -13.10 1.22 -16.33
N LEU A 120 -13.99 1.99 -16.94
CA LEU A 120 -15.28 1.47 -17.38
C LEU A 120 -14.99 0.33 -18.35
N PRO A 121 -15.66 -0.84 -18.22
CA PRO A 121 -15.29 -2.03 -18.99
C PRO A 121 -15.43 -1.90 -20.52
N ASN A 122 -15.89 -0.75 -21.08
CA ASN A 122 -16.29 -0.66 -22.49
C ASN A 122 -15.85 0.62 -23.25
N SER A 123 -14.82 1.38 -22.86
CA SER A 123 -14.48 2.59 -23.66
C SER A 123 -13.01 2.95 -23.67
N ILE A 124 -12.22 2.21 -24.45
CA ILE A 124 -11.18 2.85 -25.27
C ILE A 124 -11.20 2.16 -26.64
N GLU A 125 -12.23 2.46 -27.44
CA GLU A 125 -12.11 2.34 -28.89
C GLU A 125 -11.24 3.52 -29.33
N PHE A 126 -9.97 3.25 -29.63
CA PHE A 126 -9.17 4.20 -30.38
C PHE A 126 -9.73 4.21 -31.80
N GLU A 127 -10.59 5.18 -32.09
CA GLU A 127 -10.89 5.55 -33.46
C GLU A 127 -9.57 6.09 -34.04
N ASP A 128 -8.89 5.26 -34.83
CA ASP A 128 -7.72 5.65 -35.61
C ASP A 128 -8.19 6.59 -36.73
N ASP A 129 -8.56 7.81 -36.34
CA ASP A 129 -8.71 8.92 -37.27
C ASP A 129 -7.32 9.52 -37.47
N SER A 130 -6.44 8.73 -38.10
CA SER A 130 -5.24 9.26 -38.73
C SER A 130 -5.69 9.97 -40.01
N PRO A 131 -5.74 11.31 -40.07
CA PRO A 131 -5.83 11.98 -41.35
C PRO A 131 -4.57 11.62 -42.13
N GLU A 132 -4.73 11.03 -43.32
CA GLU A 132 -3.67 10.97 -44.32
C GLU A 132 -3.28 12.40 -44.69
N GLU A 133 -2.33 12.99 -43.95
CA GLU A 133 -1.79 14.29 -44.31
C GLU A 133 -0.96 14.15 -45.60
N PRO A 134 -1.25 14.93 -46.65
CA PRO A 134 -0.36 15.04 -47.78
C PRO A 134 0.93 15.72 -47.33
N VAL A 135 2.06 15.09 -47.62
CA VAL A 135 3.42 15.63 -47.42
C VAL A 135 3.57 17.01 -48.07
N ILE A 136 3.55 18.07 -47.25
CA ILE A 136 3.99 19.41 -47.66
C ILE A 136 5.36 19.66 -47.04
N ALA A 137 6.40 19.57 -47.87
CA ALA A 137 7.72 20.03 -47.52
C ALA A 137 7.71 21.56 -47.39
N LEU A 138 8.09 22.10 -46.22
CA LEU A 138 8.39 23.52 -46.10
C LEU A 138 9.54 23.80 -45.12
N ALA A 139 10.67 24.19 -45.71
CA ALA A 139 11.77 24.84 -45.01
C ALA A 139 11.33 26.23 -44.54
N GLY A 140 11.63 26.60 -43.29
CA GLY A 140 11.37 27.94 -42.78
C GLY A 140 11.89 28.16 -41.36
N SER A 141 12.69 29.21 -41.19
CA SER A 141 13.46 29.56 -40.01
C SER A 141 12.73 30.53 -39.06
N GLY A 142 12.91 30.33 -37.73
CA GLY A 142 12.86 31.36 -36.67
C GLY A 142 11.56 31.44 -35.82
N PRO A 143 11.53 32.23 -34.71
CA PRO A 143 12.60 32.66 -33.80
C PRO A 143 12.32 32.30 -32.31
N ALA A 144 13.28 32.60 -31.43
CA ALA A 144 13.28 32.32 -29.99
C ALA A 144 12.22 33.13 -29.20
N ILE A 145 11.62 32.47 -28.19
CA ILE A 145 10.68 33.10 -27.24
C ILE A 145 11.33 33.13 -25.85
N THR A 146 11.50 34.34 -25.32
CA THR A 146 11.86 34.67 -23.94
C THR A 146 10.59 34.74 -23.06
N GLY A 147 10.71 34.31 -21.79
CA GLY A 147 9.59 34.06 -20.86
C GLY A 147 8.85 35.29 -20.30
N PRO A 148 8.10 35.11 -19.19
CA PRO A 148 8.37 35.96 -18.04
C PRO A 148 8.31 35.25 -16.67
N ALA A 149 8.92 35.93 -15.72
CA ALA A 149 9.11 35.60 -14.32
C ALA A 149 7.85 35.80 -13.45
N GLY A 150 7.83 35.13 -12.29
CA GLY A 150 7.15 35.62 -11.09
C GLY A 150 5.99 34.77 -10.58
N ILE A 151 6.29 33.75 -9.77
CA ILE A 151 5.37 33.29 -8.73
C ILE A 151 6.17 33.25 -7.44
N ALA A 152 5.96 34.26 -6.61
CA ALA A 152 6.50 34.35 -5.26
C ALA A 152 5.67 33.48 -4.31
N ASP A 153 6.39 32.78 -3.43
CA ASP A 153 6.02 32.39 -2.07
C ASP A 153 4.73 31.58 -1.86
N ALA A 154 4.73 30.35 -2.36
CA ALA A 154 3.86 29.28 -1.87
C ALA A 154 4.45 28.51 -0.65
N ASP A 155 5.71 28.77 -0.27
CA ASP A 155 6.42 28.00 0.76
C ASP A 155 6.06 28.43 2.21
N GLU A 156 5.43 29.58 2.43
CA GLU A 156 5.13 30.08 3.80
C GLU A 156 3.84 29.49 4.43
N LEU A 157 2.96 28.88 3.64
CA LEU A 157 1.67 28.36 4.15
C LEU A 157 1.71 26.89 4.61
N LEU A 158 2.79 26.16 4.34
CA LEU A 158 2.88 24.72 4.64
C LEU A 158 3.51 24.39 6.01
N ASP A 159 4.11 25.37 6.69
CA ASP A 159 4.88 25.16 7.92
C ASP A 159 4.05 25.20 9.22
N LYS A 160 2.72 25.39 9.14
CA LYS A 160 1.84 25.58 10.32
C LYS A 160 0.88 24.41 10.61
N LEU A 161 1.03 23.28 9.92
CA LEU A 161 0.18 22.11 10.10
C LEU A 161 1.01 20.84 10.39
N GLU A 162 1.82 20.90 11.45
CA GLU A 162 2.37 19.69 12.08
C GLU A 162 1.25 18.96 12.84
N LEU A 163 0.47 18.16 12.13
CA LEU A 163 -0.37 17.15 12.77
C LEU A 163 0.45 15.88 13.01
N PRO A 164 0.37 15.27 14.21
CA PRO A 164 1.18 14.12 14.58
C PRO A 164 0.94 12.96 13.62
N ILE A 165 2.03 12.46 13.04
CA ILE A 165 2.05 11.22 12.26
C ILE A 165 1.75 10.07 13.25
N PRO A 166 0.77 9.19 12.97
CA PRO A 166 0.59 8.00 13.79
C PRO A 166 1.86 7.14 13.69
N LEU A 167 2.50 6.92 14.83
CA LEU A 167 3.64 6.02 14.97
C LEU A 167 3.27 4.63 14.43
N ALA A 168 4.18 4.01 13.70
CA ALA A 168 4.02 2.63 13.26
C ALA A 168 3.80 1.72 14.48
N PRO A 169 2.90 0.73 14.42
CA PRO A 169 2.70 -0.21 15.51
C PRO A 169 3.93 -1.13 15.58
N GLY A 170 4.82 -0.91 16.54
CA GLY A 170 5.99 -1.78 16.74
C GLY A 170 7.15 -1.26 17.61
N GLU A 171 7.19 0.02 18.01
CA GLU A 171 8.33 0.58 18.76
C GLU A 171 8.02 1.01 20.22
N GLU A 172 7.02 0.40 20.88
CA GLU A 172 6.68 0.75 22.27
C GLU A 172 6.83 -0.40 23.28
N THR A 173 7.84 -1.27 23.09
CA THR A 173 8.22 -2.25 24.11
C THR A 173 9.73 -2.50 24.12
N ALA A 174 10.53 -1.49 24.48
CA ALA A 174 11.96 -1.71 24.75
C ALA A 174 12.57 -0.70 25.72
N LEU A 175 11.83 -0.21 26.71
CA LEU A 175 12.39 0.63 27.78
C LEU A 175 11.50 0.48 29.01
N LEU A 176 11.70 -0.59 29.81
CA LEU A 176 11.33 -0.65 31.24
C LEU A 176 11.60 -2.04 31.86
N GLU A 177 12.79 -2.61 31.78
CA GLU A 177 13.20 -3.66 32.75
C GLU A 177 14.71 -3.60 33.02
N GLU A 178 15.12 -2.62 33.83
CA GLU A 178 16.39 -2.70 34.57
C GLU A 178 16.18 -2.18 35.99
N LYS A 179 15.62 -3.02 36.86
CA LYS A 179 15.87 -2.96 38.30
C LYS A 179 15.99 -4.38 38.82
N GLY A 180 17.25 -4.79 39.00
CA GLY A 180 17.59 -6.00 39.73
C GLY A 180 17.14 -5.90 41.18
N GLU A 181 16.49 -6.94 41.65
CA GLU A 181 16.36 -7.23 43.07
C GLU A 181 16.85 -8.67 43.28
N ALA A 182 18.02 -8.76 43.93
CA ALA A 182 18.69 -10.02 44.22
C ALA A 182 17.91 -10.76 45.31
N VAL A 183 17.32 -11.91 44.96
CA VAL A 183 16.78 -12.85 45.93
C VAL A 183 17.93 -13.73 46.45
N PRO A 184 18.17 -13.81 47.76
CA PRO A 184 19.27 -14.59 48.31
C PRO A 184 18.98 -16.09 48.23
N LEU A 185 20.01 -16.85 47.81
CA LEU A 185 20.06 -18.30 47.93
C LEU A 185 19.99 -18.70 49.42
N ALA A 186 18.94 -19.44 49.80
CA ALA A 186 18.92 -20.22 51.02
C ALA A 186 19.34 -21.67 50.71
N SER A 187 20.52 -22.03 51.21
CA SER A 187 21.10 -23.37 51.20
C SER A 187 20.70 -24.17 52.44
N SER A 188 20.67 -25.51 52.29
CA SER A 188 20.65 -26.58 53.32
C SER A 188 19.33 -26.76 54.10
N GLN A 189 18.80 -27.95 54.40
CA GLN A 189 19.38 -29.16 55.03
C GLN A 189 18.53 -30.40 54.65
N THR A 190 19.10 -31.54 54.20
CA THR A 190 19.48 -32.76 54.97
C THR A 190 18.57 -33.19 56.13
N SER A 191 17.80 -34.27 55.92
CA SER A 191 17.51 -35.42 56.81
C SER A 191 16.28 -36.15 56.23
N GLY A 192 16.22 -37.45 56.00
CA GLY A 192 16.81 -38.53 56.77
C GLY A 192 15.77 -39.09 57.74
N SER A 193 14.95 -40.02 57.27
CA SER A 193 14.42 -41.23 57.97
C SER A 193 13.32 -41.89 57.15
#